data_AF-A0A8J6L275-F1
#
_entry.id   AF-A0A8J6L275-F1
#
_cell.length_a   1.000
_cell.length_b   1.000
_cell.length_c   1.000
_cell.angle_alpha   90.00
_cell.angle_beta   90.00
_cell.angle_gamma   90.00
#
_symmetry.space_group_name_H-M   'P 1'
#
loop_
_entity.id
_entity.type
_entity.pdbx_description
1 polymer ?
#
loop_
_entity_poly.entity_id
_entity_poly.type
_entity_poly.pdbx_seq_one_letter_code
_entity_poly.pdbx_strand_id
1 'polypeptide(L)'
;MGQNVADYMSYLMEEDEDAYKKQFSQYIENNFTLDMMEMYKKAHAAKGENPIYEMKPKREVKKKRWKRPKMSLAQKIDWVAQKEASFLRAQQWAADS
;
A
#
# COMPACT_ATOMS: atom_id res chain seq x y z
N MET A 1 -15.29 -25.98 -0.09
CA MET A 1 -15.92 -24.76 0.42
C MET A 1 -15.35 -24.39 1.80
N GLY A 2 -14.07 -24.01 1.91
CA GLY A 2 -13.50 -23.38 3.12
C GLY A 2 -13.62 -24.09 4.48
N GLN A 3 -13.93 -25.38 4.51
CA GLN A 3 -14.35 -26.10 5.73
C GLN A 3 -13.24 -26.19 6.78
N ASN A 4 -12.01 -26.45 6.35
CA ASN A 4 -10.82 -26.46 7.21
C ASN A 4 -10.59 -25.13 7.96
N VAL A 5 -10.94 -23.99 7.35
CA VAL A 5 -10.81 -22.67 7.98
C VAL A 5 -11.88 -22.49 9.05
N ALA A 6 -13.12 -22.93 8.76
CA ALA A 6 -14.21 -22.90 9.73
C ALA A 6 -13.90 -23.81 10.93
N ASP A 7 -13.40 -25.02 10.68
CA ASP A 7 -13.00 -25.98 11.73
C ASP A 7 -11.89 -25.38 12.62
N TYR A 8 -10.93 -24.68 12.03
CA TYR A 8 -9.85 -24.03 12.77
C TYR A 8 -10.31 -22.78 13.55
N MET A 9 -11.23 -21.99 13.01
CA MET A 9 -11.85 -20.88 13.73
C MET A 9 -12.62 -21.37 14.96
N SER A 10 -13.42 -22.44 14.81
CA SER A 10 -14.14 -23.06 15.93
C SER A 10 -13.19 -23.61 16.99
N TYR A 11 -12.14 -24.32 16.57
CA TYR A 11 -11.11 -24.84 17.48
C TYR A 11 -10.43 -23.71 18.28
N LEU A 12 -10.04 -22.62 17.63
CA LEU A 12 -9.40 -21.49 18.32
C LEU A 12 -10.36 -20.69 19.19
N MET A 13 -11.64 -20.57 18.84
CA MET A 13 -12.63 -19.94 19.72
C MET A 13 -12.83 -20.72 21.03
N GLU A 14 -12.73 -22.05 20.99
CA GLU A 14 -12.91 -22.92 22.16
C GLU A 14 -11.64 -23.02 23.02
N GLU A 15 -10.46 -23.09 22.40
CA GLU A 15 -9.19 -23.34 23.10
C GLU A 15 -8.44 -22.06 23.50
N ASP A 16 -8.42 -21.03 22.63
CA ASP A 16 -7.62 -19.82 22.83
C ASP A 16 -8.23 -18.60 22.10
N GLU A 17 -9.12 -17.90 22.80
CA GLU A 17 -9.82 -16.72 22.28
C GLU A 17 -8.85 -15.56 21.92
N ASP A 18 -7.71 -15.47 22.58
CA ASP A 18 -6.71 -14.43 22.29
C ASP A 18 -5.96 -14.74 20.98
N ALA A 19 -5.64 -16.01 20.73
CA ALA A 19 -5.14 -16.46 19.44
C ALA A 19 -6.19 -16.28 18.34
N TYR A 20 -7.46 -16.54 18.61
CA TYR A 20 -8.57 -16.30 17.68
C TYR A 20 -8.64 -14.82 17.26
N LYS A 21 -8.66 -13.89 18.24
CA LYS A 21 -8.69 -12.44 17.97
C LYS A 21 -7.47 -11.97 17.19
N LYS A 22 -6.29 -12.53 17.46
CA LYS A 22 -5.05 -12.19 16.76
C LYS A 22 -5.03 -12.68 15.31
N GLN A 23 -5.47 -13.91 15.07
CA GLN A 23 -5.41 -14.53 13.74
C GLN A 23 -6.58 -14.12 12.85
N PHE A 24 -7.77 -13.93 13.41
CA PHE A 24 -9.01 -13.65 12.69
C PHE A 24 -9.56 -12.23 12.93
N SER A 25 -8.70 -11.26 13.26
CA SER A 25 -9.08 -9.86 13.49
C SER A 25 -9.94 -9.25 12.37
N GLN A 26 -9.54 -9.43 11.10
CA GLN A 26 -10.31 -8.93 9.94
C GLN A 26 -11.67 -9.62 9.77
N TYR A 27 -11.80 -10.88 10.21
CA TYR A 27 -13.08 -11.59 10.16
C TYR A 27 -14.04 -11.03 11.20
N ILE A 28 -13.53 -10.70 12.38
CA ILE A 28 -14.28 -10.02 13.44
C ILE A 28 -14.70 -8.61 12.99
N GLU A 29 -13.78 -7.83 12.42
CA GLU A 29 -14.06 -6.48 11.89
C GLU A 29 -15.16 -6.47 10.82
N ASN A 30 -15.15 -7.48 9.95
CA ASN A 30 -16.09 -7.58 8.83
C ASN A 30 -17.33 -8.43 9.16
N ASN A 31 -17.50 -8.87 10.42
CA ASN A 31 -18.59 -9.73 10.90
C ASN A 31 -18.72 -11.09 10.19
N PHE A 32 -17.62 -11.66 9.70
CA PHE A 32 -17.57 -13.02 9.17
C PHE A 32 -17.56 -14.03 10.31
N THR A 33 -18.75 -14.40 10.79
CA THR A 33 -18.86 -15.18 12.02
C THR A 33 -18.85 -16.69 11.79
N LEU A 34 -19.71 -17.31 10.97
CA LEU A 34 -19.66 -18.78 10.90
C LEU A 34 -20.18 -19.48 9.64
N ASP A 35 -20.80 -18.79 8.68
CA ASP A 35 -21.20 -19.46 7.42
C ASP A 35 -20.28 -19.12 6.25
N MET A 36 -19.01 -19.49 6.39
CA MET A 36 -18.04 -19.41 5.31
C MET A 36 -18.51 -20.19 4.08
N MET A 37 -19.23 -21.30 4.29
CA MET A 37 -19.70 -22.17 3.22
C MET A 37 -20.82 -21.52 2.40
N GLU A 38 -21.78 -20.87 3.03
CA GLU A 38 -22.84 -20.09 2.39
C GLU A 38 -22.26 -18.84 1.71
N MET A 39 -21.28 -18.16 2.31
CA MET A 39 -20.56 -17.06 1.66
C MET A 39 -19.94 -17.51 0.33
N TYR A 40 -19.21 -18.64 0.32
CA TYR A 40 -18.62 -19.17 -0.92
C TYR A 40 -19.69 -19.59 -1.94
N LYS A 41 -20.77 -20.26 -1.52
CA LYS A 41 -21.88 -20.62 -2.41
C LYS A 41 -22.53 -19.39 -3.04
N LYS A 42 -22.81 -18.35 -2.24
CA LYS A 42 -23.37 -17.08 -2.70
C LYS A 42 -22.45 -16.36 -3.67
N ALA A 43 -21.15 -16.36 -3.42
CA ALA A 43 -20.16 -15.78 -4.33
C ALA A 43 -20.10 -16.52 -5.68
N HIS A 44 -20.17 -17.86 -5.65
CA HIS A 44 -20.23 -18.66 -6.88
C HIS A 44 -21.52 -18.43 -7.66
N ALA A 45 -22.68 -18.33 -6.99
CA ALA A 45 -23.94 -17.99 -7.62
C ALA A 45 -23.89 -16.59 -8.27
N ALA A 46 -23.43 -15.58 -7.54
CA ALA A 46 -23.30 -14.21 -8.05
C ALA A 46 -22.36 -14.10 -9.27
N LYS A 47 -21.25 -14.85 -9.27
CA LYS A 47 -20.33 -14.92 -10.42
C LYS A 47 -20.98 -15.63 -11.63
N GLY A 48 -21.86 -16.61 -11.37
CA GLY A 48 -22.63 -17.29 -12.41
C GLY A 48 -23.68 -16.38 -13.05
N GLU A 49 -24.37 -15.57 -12.24
CA GLU A 49 -25.40 -14.62 -12.71
C GLU A 49 -24.80 -13.45 -13.51
N ASN A 50 -23.67 -12.87 -13.05
CA ASN A 50 -23.03 -11.73 -13.69
C ASN A 50 -21.54 -12.04 -14.00
N PRO A 51 -21.26 -12.75 -15.11
CA PRO A 51 -19.89 -13.15 -15.46
C PRO A 51 -19.04 -12.00 -16.02
N ILE A 52 -19.66 -10.88 -16.41
CA ILE A 52 -18.99 -9.74 -17.04
C ILE A 52 -18.55 -8.73 -15.97
N TYR A 53 -17.26 -8.36 -15.99
CA TYR A 53 -16.71 -7.34 -15.09
C TYR A 53 -17.00 -5.92 -15.61
N GLU A 54 -17.69 -5.12 -14.80
CA GLU A 54 -17.89 -3.69 -15.08
C GLU A 54 -16.63 -2.88 -14.78
N MET A 55 -16.16 -2.12 -15.77
CA MET A 55 -15.02 -1.22 -15.57
C MET A 55 -15.42 -0.05 -14.66
N LYS A 56 -14.69 0.12 -13.56
CA LYS A 56 -14.86 1.27 -12.67
C LYS A 56 -14.72 2.58 -13.47
N PRO A 57 -15.58 3.59 -13.22
CA PRO A 57 -15.50 4.86 -13.92
C PRO A 57 -14.14 5.52 -13.67
N LYS A 58 -13.56 6.10 -14.73
CA LYS A 58 -12.31 6.87 -14.62
C LYS A 58 -12.59 8.10 -13.76
N ARG A 59 -11.91 8.21 -12.63
CA ARG A 59 -11.98 9.40 -11.78
C ARG A 59 -11.11 10.50 -12.42
N GLU A 60 -11.72 11.66 -12.67
CA GLU A 60 -10.99 12.85 -13.07
C GLU A 60 -10.28 13.43 -11.84
N VAL A 61 -9.02 13.03 -11.66
CA VAL A 61 -8.16 13.52 -10.56
C VAL A 61 -7.15 14.50 -11.14
N LYS A 62 -7.06 15.71 -10.55
CA LYS A 62 -5.96 16.64 -10.81
C LYS A 62 -4.64 15.97 -10.40
N LYS A 63 -3.84 15.53 -11.37
CA LYS A 63 -2.60 14.80 -11.11
C LYS A 63 -1.54 15.74 -10.53
N LYS A 64 -1.11 15.45 -9.30
CA LYS A 64 0.06 16.08 -8.68
C LYS A 64 1.34 15.36 -9.10
N ARG A 65 2.41 16.12 -9.37
CA ARG A 65 3.74 15.55 -9.59
C ARG A 65 4.39 15.27 -8.24
N TRP A 66 4.63 13.99 -7.94
CA TRP A 66 5.28 13.56 -6.69
C TRP A 66 6.80 13.55 -6.76
N LYS A 67 7.37 13.34 -7.95
CA LYS A 67 8.83 13.27 -8.18
C LYS A 67 9.40 14.65 -8.48
N ARG A 68 10.64 14.89 -8.04
CA ARG A 68 11.38 16.12 -8.36
C ARG A 68 11.48 16.35 -9.88
N PRO A 69 11.45 17.60 -10.35
CA PRO A 69 11.74 17.93 -11.75
C PRO A 69 13.20 17.64 -12.10
N LYS A 70 13.43 17.31 -13.37
CA LYS A 70 14.80 17.16 -13.89
C LYS A 70 15.41 18.56 -13.97
N MET A 71 16.60 18.75 -13.42
CA MET A 71 17.32 20.03 -13.52
C MET A 71 17.59 20.36 -14.99
N SER A 72 17.37 21.62 -15.34
CA SER A 72 17.74 22.18 -16.64
C SER A 72 19.26 22.22 -16.82
N LEU A 73 19.72 22.40 -18.05
CA LEU A 73 21.15 22.51 -18.34
C LEU A 73 21.77 23.73 -17.64
N ALA A 74 21.11 24.89 -17.70
CA ALA A 74 21.57 26.11 -17.04
C ALA A 74 21.69 25.94 -15.52
N GLN A 75 20.72 25.29 -14.87
CA GLN A 75 20.78 24.99 -13.43
C GLN A 75 21.95 24.07 -13.07
N LYS A 76 22.30 23.11 -13.94
CA LYS A 76 23.46 22.24 -13.70
C LYS A 76 24.77 22.98 -13.84
N ILE A 77 24.88 23.87 -14.83
CA ILE A 77 26.08 24.69 -15.07
C ILE A 77 26.31 25.64 -13.88
N ASP A 78 25.27 26.36 -13.46
CA ASP A 78 25.31 27.26 -12.31
C ASP A 78 25.67 26.50 -11.02
N TRP A 79 25.10 25.30 -10.81
CA TRP A 79 25.45 24.46 -9.66
C TRP A 79 26.94 24.07 -9.62
N VAL A 80 27.54 23.76 -10.78
CA VAL A 80 28.98 23.48 -10.87
C VAL A 80 29.80 24.73 -10.55
N ALA A 81 29.47 25.86 -11.15
CA ALA A 81 30.17 27.13 -10.91
C ALA A 81 30.09 27.57 -9.44
N GLN A 82 28.92 27.43 -8.82
CA GLN A 82 28.72 27.70 -7.39
C GLN A 82 29.58 26.78 -6.52
N LYS A 83 29.65 25.49 -6.87
CA LYS A 83 30.46 24.52 -6.13
C LYS A 83 31.95 24.83 -6.23
N GLU A 84 32.44 25.16 -7.41
CA GLU A 84 33.83 25.59 -7.64
C GLU A 84 34.16 26.87 -6.87
N ALA A 85 33.32 27.91 -6.97
CA ALA A 85 33.53 29.16 -6.26
C ALA A 85 33.53 28.98 -4.73
N SER A 86 32.63 28.13 -4.21
CA SER A 86 32.57 27.82 -2.78
C SER A 86 33.85 27.12 -2.29
N PHE A 87 34.40 26.23 -3.10
CA PHE A 87 35.64 25.52 -2.79
C PHE A 87 36.86 26.46 -2.78
N LEU A 88 36.99 27.32 -3.80
CA LEU A 88 38.07 28.31 -3.87
C LEU A 88 38.02 29.29 -2.70
N ARG A 89 36.82 29.77 -2.34
CA ARG A 89 36.63 30.63 -1.17
C ARG A 89 37.05 29.94 0.13
N ALA A 90 36.72 28.66 0.28
CA ALA A 90 37.11 27.88 1.46
C ALA A 90 38.63 27.70 1.54
N GLN A 91 39.33 27.51 0.40
CA GLN A 91 40.79 27.47 0.37
C GLN A 91 41.43 28.80 0.76
N GLN A 92 40.92 29.93 0.22
CA GLN A 92 41.41 31.25 0.56
C GLN A 92 41.26 31.52 2.06
N TRP A 93 40.08 31.25 2.61
CA TRP A 93 39.83 31.39 4.06
C TRP A 93 40.78 30.53 4.91
N ALA A 94 41.05 29.30 4.48
CA ALA A 94 41.97 28.39 5.18
C ALA A 94 43.45 28.78 5.05
N ALA A 95 43.81 29.55 4.02
CA ALA A 95 45.16 30.10 3.87
C ALA A 95 45.34 31.43 4.64
N ASP A 96 44.25 32.17 4.82
CA ASP A 96 44.21 33.45 5.54
C ASP A 96 43.99 33.29 7.08
N SER A 97 43.69 32.08 7.56
CA SER A 97 43.60 31.70 8.99
C SER A 97 44.86 30.98 9.46
#